data_AF-A0A382Z4Z1-F1
#
_entry.id   AF-A0A382Z4Z1-F1
#
_cell.length_a   1.000
_cell.length_b   1.000
_cell.length_c   1.000
_cell.angle_alpha   90.00
_cell.angle_beta   90.00
_cell.angle_gamma   90.00
#
_symmetry.space_group_name_H-M   'P 1'
#
loop_
_entity.id
_entity.type
_entity.pdbx_description
1 polymer ?
#
loop_
_entity_poly.entity_id
_entity_poly.type
_entity_poly.pdbx_seq_one_letter_code
_entity_poly.pdbx_strand_id
1 'polypeptide(L)'
;MKIYIPPNSPFLTTDTRTKRWAVPYHPECINARIGVLLDNNRQYLQNKSILDIGSHTGIFSWAALQLGAKFTHGIDVEKRTTKRCIELFS
;
A
#
# COMPACT_ATOMS: atom_id res chain seq x y z
N MET A 1 9.13 14.69 -6.24
CA MET A 1 8.05 13.96 -5.58
C MET A 1 8.67 13.08 -4.50
N LYS A 2 8.10 13.02 -3.29
CA LYS A 2 8.61 12.14 -2.23
C LYS A 2 8.35 10.68 -2.62
N ILE A 3 9.32 9.81 -2.36
CA ILE A 3 9.24 8.37 -2.65
C ILE A 3 8.93 7.65 -1.34
N TYR A 4 7.80 6.95 -1.31
CA TYR A 4 7.34 6.10 -0.22
C TYR A 4 7.58 4.63 -0.54
N ILE A 5 7.29 4.22 -1.77
CA ILE A 5 7.55 2.88 -2.31
C ILE A 5 8.61 3.02 -3.40
N PRO A 6 9.84 2.54 -3.19
CA PRO A 6 10.86 2.62 -4.21
C PRO A 6 10.52 1.71 -5.40
N PRO A 7 10.94 2.03 -6.64
CA PRO A 7 10.59 1.24 -7.83
C PRO A 7 11.02 -0.24 -7.78
N ASN A 8 12.09 -0.54 -7.04
CA ASN A 8 12.59 -1.90 -6.82
C ASN A 8 11.88 -2.64 -5.68
N SER A 9 10.88 -2.02 -5.04
CA SER A 9 10.13 -2.62 -3.95
C SER A 9 9.44 -3.92 -4.39
N PRO A 10 9.46 -4.98 -3.56
CA PRO A 10 8.72 -6.22 -3.83
C PRO A 10 7.23 -5.99 -4.06
N PHE A 11 6.64 -4.95 -3.47
CA PHE A 11 5.25 -4.55 -3.71
C PHE A 11 4.97 -4.20 -5.17
N LEU A 12 5.98 -3.74 -5.92
CA LEU A 12 5.86 -3.33 -7.32
C LEU A 12 6.43 -4.39 -8.27
N THR A 13 7.63 -4.90 -7.98
CA THR A 13 8.37 -5.79 -8.88
C THR A 13 7.78 -7.19 -8.98
N THR A 14 6.99 -7.60 -7.99
CA THR A 14 6.35 -8.93 -7.97
C THR A 14 4.84 -8.88 -8.21
N ASP A 15 4.27 -7.70 -8.45
CA ASP A 15 2.85 -7.56 -8.71
C ASP A 15 2.50 -7.93 -10.17
N THR A 16 1.77 -9.04 -10.30
CA THR A 16 1.32 -9.56 -11.61
C THR A 16 0.30 -8.67 -12.32
N ARG A 17 -0.24 -7.64 -11.65
CA ARG A 17 -1.25 -6.71 -12.18
C ARG A 17 -0.64 -5.45 -12.78
N THR A 18 0.67 -5.27 -12.70
CA THR A 18 1.41 -4.15 -13.32
C THR A 18 1.12 -3.96 -14.82
N LYS A 19 0.71 -5.03 -15.52
CA LYS A 19 0.34 -5.00 -16.95
C LYS A 19 -1.15 -4.75 -17.21
N ARG A 20 -2.00 -4.60 -16.18
CA ARG A 20 -3.44 -4.38 -16.36
C ARG A 20 -3.71 -2.89 -16.60
N TRP A 21 -4.38 -2.59 -17.72
CA TRP A 21 -4.78 -1.23 -18.10
C TRP A 21 -5.54 -0.49 -16.98
N ALA A 22 -6.41 -1.20 -16.26
CA ALA A 22 -7.34 -0.59 -15.31
C ALA A 22 -6.73 -0.18 -13.96
N VAL A 23 -5.48 -0.54 -13.64
CA VAL A 23 -4.88 -0.19 -12.35
C VAL A 23 -3.45 0.31 -12.53
N PRO A 24 -3.18 1.62 -12.35
CA PRO A 24 -1.86 2.18 -12.54
C PRO A 24 -0.96 1.84 -11.34
N TYR A 25 -0.36 0.64 -11.38
CA TYR A 25 0.69 0.19 -10.45
C TYR A 25 2.08 0.71 -10.85
N HIS A 26 2.15 1.72 -11.72
CA HIS A 26 3.39 2.45 -11.97
C HIS A 26 3.88 3.13 -10.68
N PRO A 27 5.19 3.08 -10.38
CA PRO A 27 5.75 3.66 -9.16
C PRO A 27 5.32 5.11 -8.94
N GLU A 28 5.26 5.91 -9.99
CA GLU A 28 4.86 7.32 -9.97
C GLU A 28 3.41 7.46 -9.49
N CYS A 29 2.50 6.67 -10.04
CA CYS A 29 1.08 6.71 -9.67
C CYS A 29 0.86 6.25 -8.22
N ILE A 30 1.54 5.19 -7.79
CA ILE A 30 1.43 4.68 -6.42
C ILE A 30 1.94 5.70 -5.42
N ASN A 31 3.13 6.25 -5.65
CA ASN A 31 3.71 7.24 -4.74
C ASN A 31 2.92 8.56 -4.72
N ALA A 32 2.37 8.99 -5.86
CA ALA A 32 1.48 10.16 -5.91
C ALA A 32 0.22 9.93 -5.08
N ARG A 33 -0.41 8.75 -5.20
CA ARG A 33 -1.59 8.38 -4.39
C ARG A 33 -1.27 8.33 -2.90
N ILE A 34 -0.13 7.76 -2.51
CA ILE A 34 0.29 7.75 -1.10
C ILE A 34 0.50 9.18 -0.58
N GLY A 35 1.12 10.05 -1.37
CA GLY A 35 1.29 11.45 -1.00
C GLY A 35 -0.04 12.16 -0.77
N VAL A 36 -0.97 12.04 -1.72
CA VAL A 36 -2.27 12.72 -1.66
C VAL A 36 -3.19 12.13 -0.58
N LEU A 37 -3.30 10.80 -0.50
CA LEU A 37 -4.26 10.14 0.39
C LEU A 37 -3.74 10.02 1.81
N LEU A 38 -2.44 9.76 2.00
CA LEU A 38 -1.86 9.47 3.30
C LEU A 38 -0.99 10.62 3.82
N ASP A 39 0.11 10.98 3.16
CA ASP A 39 1.10 11.93 3.74
C ASP A 39 0.49 13.32 3.95
N ASN A 40 -0.28 13.84 2.99
CA ASN A 40 -1.01 15.11 3.14
C ASN A 40 -2.07 15.08 4.26
N ASN A 41 -2.47 13.88 4.69
CA ASN A 41 -3.49 13.63 5.72
C ASN A 41 -2.88 13.01 6.98
N ARG A 42 -1.56 13.14 7.18
CA ARG A 42 -0.80 12.41 8.22
C ARG A 42 -1.37 12.56 9.64
N GLN A 43 -1.92 13.73 9.95
CA GLN A 43 -2.60 14.02 11.22
C GLN A 43 -3.78 13.08 11.54
N TYR A 44 -4.43 12.53 10.51
CA TYR A 44 -5.57 11.62 10.67
C TYR A 44 -5.16 10.15 10.80
N LEU A 45 -3.88 9.82 10.61
CA LEU A 45 -3.38 8.44 10.65
C LEU A 45 -2.33 8.22 11.75
N GLN A 46 -1.59 9.26 12.15
CA GLN A 46 -0.55 9.13 13.17
C GLN A 46 -1.12 8.61 14.50
N ASN A 47 -0.48 7.56 15.03
CA ASN A 47 -0.85 6.82 16.24
C ASN A 47 -2.27 6.20 16.23
N LYS A 48 -2.93 6.14 15.08
CA LYS A 48 -4.27 5.54 14.94
C LYS A 48 -4.20 4.12 14.39
N SER A 49 -5.25 3.36 14.64
CA SER A 49 -5.50 2.08 13.97
C SER A 49 -6.26 2.32 12.67
N ILE A 50 -5.82 1.71 11.58
CA ILE A 50 -6.37 1.88 10.23
C ILE A 50 -7.03 0.59 9.77
N LEU A 51 -8.20 0.70 9.17
CA LEU A 51 -8.88 -0.39 8.46
C LEU A 51 -8.72 -0.16 6.95
N ASP A 52 -8.12 -1.13 6.25
CA ASP A 52 -7.84 -1.07 4.81
C ASP A 52 -8.72 -2.11 4.08
N ILE A 53 -9.78 -1.64 3.42
CA ILE A 53 -10.77 -2.50 2.74
C ILE A 53 -10.41 -2.61 1.26
N GLY A 54 -10.26 -3.83 0.76
CA GLY A 54 -9.66 -4.06 -0.56
C GLY A 54 -8.15 -3.84 -0.52
N SER A 55 -7.53 -4.27 0.59
CA SER A 55 -6.12 -4.01 0.91
C SER A 55 -5.13 -4.59 -0.10
N HIS A 56 -5.58 -5.52 -0.94
CA HIS A 56 -4.76 -6.24 -1.90
C HIS A 56 -3.46 -6.79 -1.25
N THR A 57 -2.31 -6.45 -1.83
CA THR A 57 -0.98 -6.86 -1.36
C THR A 57 -0.51 -6.04 -0.16
N GLY A 58 -1.34 -5.13 0.36
CA GLY A 58 -1.07 -4.34 1.56
C GLY A 58 -0.20 -3.11 1.33
N ILE A 59 -0.02 -2.64 0.08
CA ILE A 59 0.89 -1.52 -0.21
C ILE A 59 0.51 -0.21 0.51
N PHE A 60 -0.80 0.08 0.63
CA PHE A 60 -1.29 1.27 1.34
C PHE A 60 -1.26 1.06 2.85
N SER A 61 -1.59 -0.13 3.35
CA SER A 61 -1.37 -0.52 4.74
C SER A 61 0.10 -0.33 5.16
N TRP A 62 1.05 -0.81 4.35
CA TRP A 62 2.48 -0.65 4.60
C TRP A 62 2.86 0.83 4.65
N ALA A 63 2.42 1.62 3.67
CA ALA A 63 2.69 3.05 3.63
C ALA A 63 2.10 3.79 4.83
N ALA A 64 0.89 3.44 5.27
CA ALA A 64 0.27 4.03 6.45
C ALA A 64 1.09 3.77 7.72
N LEU A 65 1.62 2.55 7.89
CA LEU A 65 2.53 2.22 8.99
C LEU A 65 3.81 3.07 8.93
N GLN A 66 4.45 3.20 7.77
CA GLN A 66 5.64 4.04 7.61
C GLN A 66 5.37 5.53 7.90
N LEU A 67 4.13 5.97 7.69
CA LEU A 67 3.70 7.33 7.99
C LEU A 67 3.25 7.52 9.45
N GLY A 68 3.33 6.47 10.28
CA GLY A 68 3.13 6.55 11.73
C GLY A 68 1.78 6.05 12.20
N ALA A 69 1.03 5.31 11.39
CA ALA A 69 -0.10 4.55 11.90
C ALA A 69 0.37 3.55 12.97
N LYS A 70 -0.43 3.37 14.03
CA LYS A 70 -0.12 2.45 15.12
C LYS A 70 -0.30 0.99 14.68
N PHE A 71 -1.33 0.75 13.89
CA PHE A 71 -1.76 -0.58 13.48
C PHE A 71 -2.58 -0.50 12.20
N THR A 72 -2.52 -1.53 11.37
CA THR A 72 -3.35 -1.67 10.16
C THR A 72 -4.02 -3.04 10.15
N HIS A 73 -5.32 -3.07 9.83
CA HIS A 73 -6.06 -4.29 9.55
C HIS A 73 -6.52 -4.27 8.09
N GLY A 74 -5.97 -5.18 7.27
CA GLY A 74 -6.34 -5.33 5.87
C GLY A 74 -7.41 -6.39 5.66
N ILE A 75 -8.44 -6.09 4.88
CA ILE A 75 -9.46 -7.03 4.44
C ILE A 75 -9.42 -7.12 2.92
N ASP A 76 -9.37 -8.33 2.39
CA ASP A 76 -9.49 -8.59 0.96
C ASP A 76 -10.09 -9.98 0.70
N VAL A 77 -10.78 -10.14 -0.43
CA VAL A 77 -11.46 -11.38 -0.80
C VAL A 77 -10.55 -12.32 -1.60
N GLU A 78 -9.54 -11.79 -2.29
CA GLU A 78 -8.67 -12.59 -3.15
C GLU A 78 -7.59 -13.29 -2.32
N LYS A 79 -7.77 -14.59 -2.06
CA LYS A 79 -6.82 -15.41 -1.28
C LYS A 79 -5.36 -15.34 -1.75
N ARG A 80 -5.14 -15.25 -3.07
CA ARG A 80 -3.78 -15.14 -3.64
C ARG A 80 -3.11 -13.85 -3.19
N THR A 81 -3.87 -12.77 -3.19
CA THR A 81 -3.40 -11.44 -2.89
C THR A 81 -3.22 -11.24 -1.37
N THR A 82 -4.11 -11.79 -0.53
CA THR A 82 -3.91 -11.80 0.93
C THR A 82 -2.74 -12.65 1.36
N LYS A 83 -2.55 -13.83 0.76
CA LYS A 83 -1.33 -14.65 1.00
C LYS A 83 -0.07 -13.87 0.66
N ARG A 84 -0.07 -13.18 -0.50
CA ARG A 84 1.07 -12.36 -0.90
C ARG A 84 1.31 -11.18 0.05
N CYS A 85 0.25 -10.54 0.53
CA CYS A 85 0.35 -9.50 1.56
C CYS A 85 1.09 -10.03 2.79
N ILE A 86 0.68 -11.18 3.33
CA ILE A 86 1.34 -11.80 4.49
C ILE A 86 2.84 -12.06 4.21
N GLU A 87 3.18 -12.59 3.04
CA GLU A 87 4.58 -12.82 2.64
C GLU A 87 5.40 -11.53 2.54
N LEU A 88 4.79 -10.41 2.14
CA LEU A 88 5.46 -9.10 2.02
C LEU A 88 5.68 -8.40 3.37
N PHE A 89 4.93 -8.81 4.40
CA PHE A 89 5.02 -8.27 5.76
C PHE A 89 5.79 -9.19 6.73
N SER A 90 6.25 -10.36 6.26
CA SER A 90 7.07 -11.31 7.00
C SER A 90 8.56 -11.01 6.80
#